data_AF-A0A974SDY3-F1
#
_entry.id   AF-A0A974SDY3-F1
#
_cell.length_a   1.000
_cell.length_b   1.000
_cell.length_c   1.000
_cell.angle_alpha   90.00
_cell.angle_beta   90.00
_cell.angle_gamma   90.00
#
_symmetry.space_group_name_H-M   'P 1'
#
loop_
_entity.id
_entity.type
_entity.pdbx_description
1 polymer ?
#
loop_
_entity_poly.entity_id
_entity_poly.type
_entity_poly.pdbx_seq_one_letter_code
_entity_poly.pdbx_strand_id
1 'polypeptide(L)'
;MRITFPVLTLTRGGAQRMLAELANRLADGGHEVTVLMPSQGIVEYPMRCPVIFAGDTVISEDDFPAGDVIVSNYFTTVPVSQRASEQGKGINIRLALCYEPTFLPDNNQSFASYHLTPNLLVLSRWQQSIVRINHGIKGRIVPIGLSSDFYNMHIREANRKLIVSAIVRKPEGGFSGHREQEYLLQQLDMIKGQQPEAEICLITPPREYAESPWLQSLFKDGHYRLRTPSSDEELCYHYNESDIFVSSSTYDSGSLPGLEAMRCGAALVTVYSGGNLEYCVHGSNCLMSYRYENRLAEDVVTLIRNKEQRERLAINGAADSLRFTWEKSYNIFQAELYDIVFKRG
;
A
#
# COMPACT_ATOMS: atom_id res chain seq x y z
N MET A 1 21.57 -13.86 -8.43
CA MET A 1 20.96 -13.34 -9.67
C MET A 1 21.24 -11.85 -9.78
N ARG A 2 21.35 -11.33 -10.99
CA ARG A 2 21.36 -9.90 -11.35
C ARG A 2 19.94 -9.46 -11.64
N ILE A 3 19.40 -8.52 -10.88
CA ILE A 3 17.98 -8.17 -10.89
C ILE A 3 17.82 -6.66 -11.05
N THR A 4 17.02 -6.22 -12.01
CA THR A 4 16.71 -4.80 -12.22
C THR A 4 15.26 -4.48 -11.87
N PHE A 5 15.04 -3.45 -11.05
CA PHE A 5 13.73 -2.87 -10.75
C PHE A 5 13.60 -1.51 -11.45
N PRO A 6 12.89 -1.40 -12.58
CA PRO A 6 12.54 -0.11 -13.15
C PRO A 6 11.45 0.57 -12.30
N VAL A 7 11.76 1.68 -11.65
CA VAL A 7 10.87 2.35 -10.69
C VAL A 7 10.73 3.83 -11.04
N LEU A 8 9.49 4.31 -11.17
CA LEU A 8 9.25 5.72 -11.50
C LEU A 8 9.56 6.67 -10.34
N THR A 9 9.24 6.25 -9.12
CA THR A 9 9.44 7.02 -7.90
C THR A 9 9.44 6.08 -6.69
N LEU A 10 10.21 6.43 -5.67
CA LEU A 10 10.24 5.80 -4.35
C LEU A 10 9.78 6.81 -3.28
N THR A 11 8.73 7.57 -3.57
CA THR A 11 8.02 8.41 -2.60
C THR A 11 7.21 7.58 -1.60
N ARG A 12 6.87 8.14 -0.45
CA ARG A 12 6.12 7.45 0.62
C ARG A 12 4.77 6.91 0.15
N GLY A 13 4.66 5.59 0.11
CA GLY A 13 3.47 4.88 -0.36
C GLY A 13 3.64 3.37 -0.25
N GLY A 14 2.52 2.64 -0.19
CA GLY A 14 2.56 1.19 0.00
C GLY A 14 3.24 0.44 -1.15
N ALA A 15 2.99 0.85 -2.40
CA ALA A 15 3.62 0.27 -3.58
C ALA A 15 5.14 0.49 -3.57
N GLN A 16 5.57 1.72 -3.29
CA GLN A 16 6.99 2.07 -3.19
C GLN A 16 7.68 1.35 -2.02
N ARG A 17 7.00 1.18 -0.88
CA ARG A 17 7.51 0.38 0.23
C ARG A 17 7.74 -1.07 -0.18
N MET A 18 6.79 -1.71 -0.88
CA MET A 18 6.98 -3.07 -1.42
C MET A 18 8.23 -3.17 -2.30
N LEU A 19 8.45 -2.20 -3.19
CA LEU A 19 9.62 -2.18 -4.07
C LEU A 19 10.92 -2.04 -3.30
N ALA A 20 10.99 -1.07 -2.38
CA ALA A 20 12.17 -0.84 -1.56
C ALA A 20 12.51 -2.07 -0.68
N GLU A 21 11.51 -2.63 -0.01
CA GLU A 21 11.70 -3.79 0.88
C GLU A 21 12.13 -5.05 0.13
N LEU A 22 11.49 -5.36 -1.01
CA LEU A 22 11.86 -6.53 -1.80
C LEU A 22 13.24 -6.36 -2.45
N ALA A 23 13.55 -5.17 -2.99
CA ALA A 23 14.86 -4.89 -3.58
C ALA A 23 15.99 -4.97 -2.54
N ASN A 24 15.79 -4.33 -1.38
CA ASN A 24 16.78 -4.34 -0.30
C ASN A 24 17.00 -5.76 0.23
N ARG A 25 15.95 -6.56 0.42
CA ARG A 25 16.08 -7.93 0.94
C ARG A 25 16.71 -8.89 -0.05
N LEU A 26 16.49 -8.70 -1.34
CA LEU A 26 17.25 -9.40 -2.36
C LEU A 26 18.74 -9.06 -2.29
N ALA A 27 19.08 -7.77 -2.14
CA ALA A 27 20.46 -7.34 -1.99
C ALA A 27 21.12 -7.90 -0.72
N ASP A 28 20.43 -7.81 0.43
CA ASP A 28 20.87 -8.39 1.70
C ASP A 28 21.05 -9.93 1.60
N GLY A 29 20.22 -10.58 0.77
CA GLY A 29 20.31 -12.00 0.44
C GLY A 29 21.40 -12.37 -0.58
N GLY A 30 22.28 -11.43 -0.96
CA GLY A 30 23.42 -11.66 -1.84
C GLY A 30 23.13 -11.58 -3.34
N HIS A 31 21.96 -11.09 -3.74
CA HIS A 31 21.68 -10.80 -5.15
C HIS A 31 22.28 -9.46 -5.58
N GLU A 32 22.69 -9.35 -6.85
CA GLU A 32 23.07 -8.07 -7.43
C GLU A 32 21.81 -7.36 -7.89
N VAL A 33 21.36 -6.36 -7.13
CA VAL A 33 20.09 -5.65 -7.38
C VAL A 33 20.39 -4.23 -7.83
N THR A 34 19.70 -3.77 -8.88
CA THR A 34 19.77 -2.39 -9.36
C THR A 34 18.37 -1.82 -9.45
N VAL A 35 18.14 -0.64 -8.89
CA VAL A 35 16.93 0.16 -9.13
C VAL A 35 17.23 1.15 -10.25
N LEU A 36 16.50 1.06 -11.36
CA LEU A 36 16.61 1.97 -12.50
C LEU A 36 15.46 2.97 -12.46
N MET A 37 15.77 4.27 -12.42
CA MET A 37 14.78 5.34 -12.32
C MET A 37 14.90 6.33 -13.47
N PRO A 38 13.84 7.06 -13.85
CA PRO A 38 13.98 8.22 -14.73
C PRO A 38 14.81 9.33 -14.07
N SER A 39 15.37 10.25 -14.83
CA SER A 39 16.28 11.29 -14.33
C SER A 39 15.70 12.18 -13.20
N GLN A 40 14.38 12.39 -13.17
CA GLN A 40 13.65 13.10 -12.12
C GLN A 40 13.11 12.20 -10.98
N GLY A 41 13.50 10.93 -10.94
CA GLY A 41 13.04 9.98 -9.93
C GLY A 41 13.38 10.45 -8.51
N ILE A 42 12.43 10.32 -7.59
CA ILE A 42 12.63 10.73 -6.20
C ILE A 42 12.77 9.50 -5.31
N VAL A 43 13.74 9.52 -4.39
CA VAL A 43 14.01 8.44 -3.43
C VAL A 43 13.76 8.95 -2.00
N GLU A 44 12.71 8.43 -1.35
CA GLU A 44 12.42 8.71 0.07
C GLU A 44 12.59 7.49 0.98
N TYR A 45 12.75 6.29 0.41
CA TYR A 45 13.06 5.07 1.14
C TYR A 45 14.58 4.84 1.20
N PRO A 46 15.11 4.32 2.31
CA PRO A 46 16.51 3.91 2.38
C PRO A 46 16.75 2.73 1.42
N MET A 47 17.70 2.89 0.51
CA MET A 47 18.09 1.86 -0.45
C MET A 47 19.45 1.28 -0.08
N ARG A 48 19.54 -0.05 -0.02
CA ARG A 48 20.75 -0.83 0.24
C ARG A 48 21.35 -1.44 -1.02
N CYS A 49 20.79 -1.09 -2.18
CA CYS A 49 21.25 -1.48 -3.49
C CYS A 49 21.47 -0.24 -4.37
N PRO A 50 22.32 -0.33 -5.42
CA PRO A 50 22.51 0.75 -6.38
C PRO A 50 21.18 1.29 -6.95
N VAL A 51 21.03 2.62 -6.92
CA VAL A 51 19.99 3.35 -7.64
C VAL A 51 20.68 4.09 -8.78
N ILE A 52 20.34 3.76 -10.01
CA ILE A 52 20.84 4.41 -11.21
C ILE A 52 19.72 5.20 -11.87
N PHE A 53 20.10 6.27 -12.57
CA PHE A 53 19.18 7.16 -13.24
C PHE A 53 19.42 7.09 -14.75
N ALA A 54 18.34 6.96 -15.51
CA ALA A 54 18.35 7.11 -16.95
C ALA A 54 18.78 8.54 -17.35
N GLY A 55 19.24 8.69 -18.59
CA GLY A 55 19.62 10.01 -19.12
C GLY A 55 18.44 10.95 -19.34
N ASP A 56 17.21 10.41 -19.45
CA ASP A 56 15.99 11.16 -19.75
C ASP A 56 14.91 10.89 -18.69
N THR A 57 13.81 11.63 -18.84
CA THR A 57 12.60 11.56 -18.05
C THR A 57 11.77 10.30 -18.26
N VAL A 58 12.02 9.59 -19.35
CA VAL A 58 11.42 8.30 -19.70
C VAL A 58 12.53 7.28 -19.82
N ILE A 59 12.39 6.16 -19.13
CA ILE A 59 13.34 5.05 -19.21
C ILE A 59 13.24 4.39 -20.60
N SER A 60 14.38 4.17 -21.24
CA SER A 60 14.55 3.38 -22.46
C SER A 60 15.04 1.97 -22.15
N GLU A 61 14.80 1.02 -23.04
CA GLU A 61 15.37 -0.33 -22.98
C GLU A 61 16.91 -0.35 -22.90
N ASP A 62 17.57 0.66 -23.47
CA ASP A 62 19.04 0.77 -23.46
C ASP A 62 19.60 1.12 -22.07
N ASP A 63 18.80 1.75 -21.21
CA ASP A 63 19.18 2.11 -19.85
C ASP A 63 19.29 0.88 -18.92
N PHE A 64 18.73 -0.27 -19.33
CA PHE A 64 18.75 -1.48 -18.51
C PHE A 64 20.14 -2.13 -18.53
N PRO A 65 20.74 -2.40 -17.35
CA PRO A 65 21.92 -3.22 -17.28
C PRO A 65 21.61 -4.66 -17.70
N ALA A 66 22.63 -5.38 -18.19
CA ALA A 66 22.45 -6.80 -18.49
C ALA A 66 22.31 -7.60 -17.19
N GLY A 67 21.23 -8.37 -17.07
CA GLY A 67 20.95 -9.17 -15.88
C GLY A 67 20.20 -10.46 -16.20
N ASP A 68 19.69 -11.08 -15.14
CA ASP A 68 18.96 -12.34 -15.22
C ASP A 68 17.44 -12.09 -15.16
N VAL A 69 17.01 -11.07 -14.41
CA VAL A 69 15.59 -10.73 -14.17
C VAL A 69 15.36 -9.23 -14.22
N ILE A 70 14.23 -8.83 -14.82
CA ILE A 70 13.67 -7.47 -14.72
C ILE A 70 12.33 -7.56 -13.99
N VAL A 71 12.17 -6.80 -12.90
CA VAL A 71 10.94 -6.76 -12.09
C VAL A 71 10.14 -5.50 -12.41
N SER A 72 9.39 -5.53 -13.51
CA SER A 72 8.47 -4.44 -13.85
C SER A 72 7.32 -4.37 -12.85
N ASN A 73 6.86 -3.17 -12.50
CA ASN A 73 5.94 -3.00 -11.35
C ASN A 73 4.80 -1.99 -11.53
N TYR A 74 4.83 -1.26 -12.64
CA TYR A 74 3.78 -0.32 -13.01
C TYR A 74 3.51 -0.37 -14.51
N PHE A 75 2.27 -0.16 -14.92
CA PHE A 75 1.85 -0.38 -16.32
C PHE A 75 2.74 0.32 -17.38
N THR A 76 3.33 1.48 -17.08
CA THR A 76 4.25 2.17 -18.00
C THR A 76 5.67 1.59 -18.02
N THR A 77 6.09 0.93 -16.95
CA THR A 77 7.40 0.24 -16.89
C THR A 77 7.36 -1.13 -17.58
N VAL A 78 6.18 -1.74 -17.72
CA VAL A 78 6.04 -3.10 -18.30
C VAL A 78 6.47 -3.15 -19.77
N PRO A 79 6.00 -2.26 -20.68
CA PRO A 79 6.40 -2.29 -22.08
C PRO A 79 7.90 -2.13 -22.31
N VAL A 80 8.53 -1.16 -21.64
CA VAL A 80 9.98 -0.95 -21.80
C VAL A 80 10.80 -2.10 -21.21
N SER A 81 10.36 -2.66 -20.09
CA SER A 81 10.99 -3.85 -19.50
C SER A 81 10.89 -5.06 -20.42
N GLN A 82 9.78 -5.20 -21.15
CA GLN A 82 9.59 -6.28 -22.11
C GLN A 82 10.53 -6.11 -23.32
N ARG A 83 10.68 -4.90 -23.86
CA ARG A 83 11.66 -4.64 -24.93
C ARG A 83 13.10 -4.89 -24.48
N ALA A 84 13.47 -4.46 -23.29
CA ALA A 84 14.78 -4.79 -22.70
C ALA A 84 14.97 -6.31 -22.54
N SER A 85 13.93 -7.03 -22.15
CA SER A 85 13.95 -8.51 -22.08
C SER A 85 14.19 -9.15 -23.44
N GLU A 86 13.55 -8.67 -24.50
CA GLU A 86 13.73 -9.12 -25.88
C GLU A 86 15.14 -8.85 -26.42
N GLN A 87 15.83 -7.83 -25.89
CA GLN A 87 17.25 -7.56 -26.14
C GLN A 87 18.20 -8.39 -25.26
N GLY A 88 17.70 -9.33 -24.48
CA GLY A 88 18.51 -10.22 -23.65
C GLY A 88 19.00 -9.61 -22.34
N LYS A 89 18.38 -8.53 -21.84
CA LYS A 89 18.75 -7.88 -20.57
C LYS A 89 18.22 -8.62 -19.31
N GLY A 90 17.50 -9.72 -19.49
CA GLY A 90 16.93 -10.54 -18.43
C GLY A 90 15.49 -10.93 -18.71
N ILE A 91 14.91 -11.82 -17.90
CA ILE A 91 13.49 -12.20 -18.04
C ILE A 91 12.62 -11.14 -17.38
N ASN A 92 11.65 -10.58 -18.11
CA ASN A 92 10.66 -9.68 -17.53
C ASN A 92 9.62 -10.45 -16.69
N ILE A 93 9.53 -10.11 -15.41
CA ILE A 93 8.57 -10.60 -14.44
C ILE A 93 7.81 -9.40 -13.89
N ARG A 94 6.50 -9.34 -14.13
CA ARG A 94 5.67 -8.24 -13.64
C ARG A 94 5.25 -8.49 -12.20
N LEU A 95 5.61 -7.61 -11.29
CA LEU A 95 5.04 -7.49 -9.94
C LEU A 95 3.93 -6.42 -9.95
N ALA A 96 2.69 -6.84 -10.16
CA ALA A 96 1.55 -5.92 -10.15
C ALA A 96 1.21 -5.50 -8.72
N LEU A 97 1.64 -4.31 -8.31
CA LEU A 97 1.37 -3.73 -6.98
C LEU A 97 -0.07 -3.21 -6.84
N CYS A 98 -0.72 -3.02 -7.98
CA CYS A 98 -2.15 -2.81 -8.11
C CYS A 98 -2.62 -3.37 -9.45
N TYR A 99 -3.92 -3.56 -9.60
CA TYR A 99 -4.65 -3.72 -10.85
C TYR A 99 -5.15 -2.35 -11.36
N GLU A 100 -4.24 -1.64 -12.03
CA GLU A 100 -4.41 -0.28 -12.56
C GLU A 100 -5.67 -0.05 -13.42
N PRO A 101 -6.16 -1.02 -14.24
CA PRO A 101 -7.32 -0.83 -15.09
C PRO A 101 -8.62 -0.46 -14.36
N THR A 102 -8.70 -0.72 -13.04
CA THR A 102 -9.90 -0.44 -12.24
C THR A 102 -10.02 1.01 -11.80
N PHE A 103 -8.92 1.76 -11.70
CA PHE A 103 -8.95 3.13 -11.12
C PHE A 103 -8.26 4.19 -11.98
N LEU A 104 -7.56 3.83 -13.06
CA LEU A 104 -7.08 4.80 -14.03
C LEU A 104 -8.20 5.20 -15.02
N PRO A 105 -8.31 6.49 -15.38
CA PRO A 105 -9.37 6.97 -16.26
C PRO A 105 -9.26 6.47 -17.71
N ASP A 106 -8.04 6.32 -18.25
CA ASP A 106 -7.76 5.61 -19.49
C ASP A 106 -7.03 4.32 -19.16
N ASN A 107 -7.66 3.19 -19.47
CA ASN A 107 -7.13 1.87 -19.17
C ASN A 107 -6.71 1.07 -20.40
N ASN A 108 -6.69 1.65 -21.61
CA ASN A 108 -6.28 0.92 -22.81
C ASN A 108 -4.85 0.39 -22.68
N GLN A 109 -3.93 1.26 -22.24
CA GLN A 109 -2.53 0.88 -22.03
C GLN A 109 -2.35 -0.02 -20.81
N SER A 110 -3.03 0.29 -19.70
CA SER A 110 -2.87 -0.47 -18.47
C SER A 110 -3.47 -1.88 -18.58
N PHE A 111 -4.60 -2.04 -19.26
CA PHE A 111 -5.19 -3.35 -19.55
C PHE A 111 -4.30 -4.16 -20.49
N ALA A 112 -3.84 -3.58 -21.59
CA ALA A 112 -2.97 -4.27 -22.55
C ALA A 112 -1.65 -4.72 -21.93
N SER A 113 -1.11 -3.97 -20.96
CA SER A 113 0.16 -4.29 -20.31
C SER A 113 0.19 -5.65 -19.60
N TYR A 114 -0.97 -6.24 -19.24
CA TYR A 114 -1.03 -7.58 -18.62
C TYR A 114 -0.71 -8.71 -19.58
N HIS A 115 -0.74 -8.47 -20.90
CA HIS A 115 -0.46 -9.49 -21.92
C HIS A 115 1.00 -9.49 -22.40
N LEU A 116 1.83 -8.54 -21.93
CA LEU A 116 3.20 -8.35 -22.44
C LEU A 116 4.21 -9.34 -21.87
N THR A 117 3.94 -9.91 -20.71
CA THR A 117 4.76 -10.98 -20.13
C THR A 117 3.86 -12.08 -19.55
N PRO A 118 4.19 -13.37 -19.75
CA PRO A 118 3.45 -14.46 -19.11
C PRO A 118 3.78 -14.59 -17.61
N ASN A 119 4.81 -13.88 -17.13
CA ASN A 119 5.30 -13.97 -15.76
C ASN A 119 4.67 -12.86 -14.91
N LEU A 120 3.65 -13.20 -14.15
CA LEU A 120 2.89 -12.26 -13.34
C LEU A 120 2.90 -12.65 -11.86
N LEU A 121 3.24 -11.69 -11.01
CA LEU A 121 3.13 -11.72 -9.56
C LEU A 121 2.08 -10.68 -9.12
N VAL A 122 1.24 -11.04 -8.15
CA VAL A 122 0.14 -10.22 -7.60
C VAL A 122 0.15 -10.28 -6.07
N LEU A 123 -0.47 -9.31 -5.40
CA LEU A 123 -0.41 -9.14 -3.94
C LEU A 123 -1.44 -9.96 -3.15
N SER A 124 -2.57 -10.33 -3.76
CA SER A 124 -3.68 -10.99 -3.05
C SER A 124 -4.45 -11.96 -3.94
N ARG A 125 -5.21 -12.85 -3.30
CA ARG A 125 -6.18 -13.75 -3.96
C ARG A 125 -7.27 -12.96 -4.67
N TRP A 126 -7.68 -11.83 -4.10
CA TRP A 126 -8.61 -10.92 -4.75
C TRP A 126 -8.01 -10.37 -6.06
N GLN A 127 -6.79 -9.83 -6.02
CA GLN A 127 -6.11 -9.32 -7.22
C GLN A 127 -5.87 -10.42 -8.27
N GLN A 128 -5.48 -11.62 -7.83
CA GLN A 128 -5.35 -12.78 -8.71
C GLN A 128 -6.67 -13.09 -9.43
N SER A 129 -7.79 -13.01 -8.71
CA SER A 129 -9.11 -13.33 -9.24
C SER A 129 -9.57 -12.30 -10.27
N ILE A 130 -9.43 -11.00 -10.00
CA ILE A 130 -9.82 -9.96 -10.94
C ILE A 130 -8.95 -9.99 -12.21
N VAL A 131 -7.65 -10.25 -12.09
CA VAL A 131 -6.77 -10.42 -13.26
C VAL A 131 -7.18 -11.66 -14.05
N ARG A 132 -7.44 -12.78 -13.38
CA ARG A 132 -7.86 -14.02 -14.06
C ARG A 132 -9.16 -13.84 -14.83
N ILE A 133 -10.13 -13.13 -14.26
CA ILE A 133 -11.43 -12.87 -14.90
C ILE A 133 -11.27 -11.99 -16.14
N ASN A 134 -10.46 -10.93 -16.04
CA ASN A 134 -10.33 -9.95 -17.13
C ASN A 134 -9.33 -10.34 -18.22
N HIS A 135 -8.27 -11.09 -17.88
CA HIS A 135 -7.17 -11.39 -18.78
C HIS A 135 -6.99 -12.89 -19.07
N GLY A 136 -7.66 -13.78 -18.33
CA GLY A 136 -7.42 -15.23 -18.41
C GLY A 136 -6.07 -15.67 -17.83
N ILE A 137 -5.31 -14.76 -17.23
CA ILE A 137 -3.97 -15.02 -16.68
C ILE A 137 -4.07 -15.24 -15.17
N LYS A 138 -3.46 -16.32 -14.67
CA LYS A 138 -3.35 -16.58 -13.24
C LYS A 138 -1.97 -16.15 -12.74
N GLY A 139 -1.87 -14.95 -12.16
CA GLY A 139 -0.65 -14.50 -11.49
C GLY A 139 -0.34 -15.31 -10.23
N ARG A 140 0.92 -15.29 -9.78
CA ARG A 140 1.36 -15.95 -8.53
C ARG A 140 1.33 -14.96 -7.37
N ILE A 141 0.98 -15.41 -6.17
CA ILE A 141 0.72 -14.49 -5.05
C ILE A 141 2.01 -14.23 -4.27
N VAL A 142 2.39 -12.96 -4.17
CA VAL A 142 3.45 -12.44 -3.31
C VAL A 142 2.78 -11.47 -2.33
N PRO A 143 2.44 -11.93 -1.11
CA PRO A 143 1.64 -11.12 -0.18
C PRO A 143 2.42 -9.90 0.30
N ILE A 144 1.70 -8.90 0.79
CA ILE A 144 2.31 -7.77 1.49
C ILE A 144 3.04 -8.21 2.77
N GLY A 145 4.08 -7.48 3.13
CA GLY A 145 4.78 -7.61 4.41
C GLY A 145 4.53 -6.39 5.31
N LEU A 146 4.79 -6.55 6.60
CA LEU A 146 4.74 -5.47 7.59
C LEU A 146 6.09 -5.37 8.30
N SER A 147 6.57 -4.15 8.57
CA SER A 147 7.78 -3.93 9.36
C SER A 147 7.58 -4.37 10.81
N SER A 148 8.66 -4.82 11.46
CA SER A 148 8.71 -5.01 12.91
C SER A 148 8.63 -3.69 13.70
N ASP A 149 8.84 -2.54 13.03
CA ASP A 149 8.71 -1.22 13.64
C ASP A 149 7.28 -0.92 14.10
N PHE A 150 6.29 -1.60 13.50
CA PHE A 150 4.90 -1.54 13.93
C PHE A 150 4.63 -2.57 15.02
N TYR A 151 4.39 -2.07 16.23
CA TYR A 151 4.00 -2.86 17.39
C TYR A 151 3.11 -2.04 18.32
N ASN A 152 2.39 -2.72 19.21
CA ASN A 152 1.59 -2.06 20.23
C ASN A 152 2.52 -1.56 21.35
N MET A 153 2.62 -0.24 21.51
CA MET A 153 3.42 0.44 22.52
C MET A 153 2.70 0.51 23.88
N HIS A 154 1.42 0.14 23.94
CA HIS A 154 0.59 0.18 25.14
C HIS A 154 0.47 1.58 25.79
N ILE A 155 0.46 2.63 24.97
CA ILE A 155 0.41 4.04 25.41
C ILE A 155 -1.00 4.62 25.61
N ARG A 156 -2.06 3.85 25.30
CA ARG A 156 -3.45 4.32 25.39
C ARG A 156 -3.95 4.26 26.83
N GLU A 157 -4.06 5.41 27.49
CA GLU A 157 -4.60 5.54 28.85
C GLU A 157 -6.13 5.41 28.89
N ALA A 158 -6.68 4.96 30.02
CA ALA A 158 -8.12 4.69 30.16
C ALA A 158 -9.01 5.96 30.15
N ASN A 159 -8.48 7.11 30.58
CA ASN A 159 -9.25 8.34 30.80
C ASN A 159 -9.03 9.43 29.73
N ARG A 160 -8.36 9.11 28.62
CA ARG A 160 -8.15 10.05 27.51
C ARG A 160 -9.36 10.12 26.59
N LYS A 161 -9.44 11.17 25.77
CA LYS A 161 -10.43 11.26 24.68
C LYS A 161 -10.16 10.17 23.64
N LEU A 162 -11.24 9.58 23.11
CA LEU A 162 -11.14 8.59 22.05
C LEU A 162 -10.61 9.26 20.77
N ILE A 163 -9.60 8.67 20.14
CA ILE A 163 -8.99 9.13 18.90
C ILE A 163 -9.41 8.23 17.75
N VAL A 164 -10.09 8.82 16.76
CA VAL A 164 -10.38 8.20 15.46
C VAL A 164 -9.38 8.76 14.45
N SER A 165 -8.63 7.87 13.80
CA SER A 165 -7.60 8.25 12.84
C SER A 165 -7.87 7.73 11.44
N ALA A 166 -7.46 8.47 10.42
CA ALA A 166 -7.45 8.02 9.03
C ALA A 166 -6.26 8.60 8.27
N ILE A 167 -5.89 7.98 7.15
CA ILE A 167 -4.91 8.56 6.22
C ILE A 167 -5.63 9.33 5.12
N VAL A 168 -5.21 10.58 4.91
CA VAL A 168 -5.54 11.38 3.72
C VAL A 168 -4.27 11.62 2.91
N ARG A 169 -4.43 11.69 1.60
CA ARG A 169 -3.41 11.91 0.58
C ARG A 169 -3.79 13.12 -0.24
N LYS A 170 -2.82 13.72 -0.91
CA LYS A 170 -3.10 14.83 -1.82
C LYS A 170 -3.96 14.35 -3.01
N PRO A 171 -5.07 15.02 -3.38
CA PRO A 171 -5.84 14.71 -4.58
C PRO A 171 -5.11 15.09 -5.88
N GLU A 172 -4.19 16.06 -5.81
CA GLU A 172 -3.43 16.56 -6.94
C GLU A 172 -2.62 15.44 -7.61
N GLY A 173 -2.72 15.35 -8.94
CA GLY A 173 -2.09 14.29 -9.73
C GLY A 173 -2.97 13.05 -9.95
N GLY A 174 -4.14 12.95 -9.32
CA GLY A 174 -5.18 11.97 -9.68
C GLY A 174 -4.93 10.52 -9.25
N PHE A 175 -3.93 10.25 -8.41
CA PHE A 175 -3.59 8.88 -7.98
C PHE A 175 -4.30 8.41 -6.71
N SER A 176 -5.01 9.29 -6.01
CA SER A 176 -5.66 9.00 -4.72
C SER A 176 -7.19 8.86 -4.80
N GLY A 177 -7.79 8.91 -6.00
CA GLY A 177 -9.25 8.87 -6.18
C GLY A 177 -9.93 7.65 -5.56
N HIS A 178 -9.30 6.47 -5.67
CA HIS A 178 -9.79 5.21 -5.08
C HIS A 178 -9.89 5.21 -3.54
N ARG A 179 -9.32 6.23 -2.87
CA ARG A 179 -9.40 6.38 -1.41
C ARG A 179 -10.69 7.02 -0.95
N GLU A 180 -11.51 7.54 -1.86
CA GLU A 180 -12.82 8.14 -1.54
C GLU A 180 -12.73 9.21 -0.44
N GLN A 181 -11.77 10.13 -0.56
CA GLN A 181 -11.42 11.05 0.53
C GLN A 181 -12.55 12.02 0.88
N GLU A 182 -13.33 12.46 -0.11
CA GLU A 182 -14.51 13.30 0.15
C GLU A 182 -15.56 12.55 0.97
N TYR A 183 -15.80 11.29 0.64
CA TYR A 183 -16.67 10.40 1.42
C TYR A 183 -16.10 10.19 2.83
N LEU A 184 -14.80 9.93 2.97
CA LEU A 184 -14.14 9.81 4.28
C LEU A 184 -14.42 11.04 5.15
N LEU A 185 -14.16 12.23 4.63
CA LEU A 185 -14.35 13.49 5.37
C LEU A 185 -15.82 13.68 5.77
N GLN A 186 -16.78 13.41 4.88
CA GLN A 186 -18.20 13.42 5.23
C GLN A 186 -18.53 12.46 6.39
N GLN A 187 -17.98 11.24 6.38
CA GLN A 187 -18.21 10.26 7.44
C GLN A 187 -17.57 10.71 8.77
N LEU A 188 -16.38 11.29 8.74
CA LEU A 188 -15.70 11.83 9.91
C LEU A 188 -16.46 13.03 10.51
N ASP A 189 -17.06 13.87 9.68
CA ASP A 189 -17.92 14.98 10.13
C ASP A 189 -19.19 14.47 10.79
N MET A 190 -19.82 13.43 10.23
CA MET A 190 -20.97 12.76 10.86
C MET A 190 -20.61 12.16 12.22
N ILE A 191 -19.43 11.54 12.34
CA ILE A 191 -18.91 11.02 13.62
C ILE A 191 -18.75 12.18 14.61
N LYS A 192 -18.11 13.28 14.20
CA LYS A 192 -17.87 14.44 15.07
C LYS A 192 -19.17 15.11 15.54
N GLY A 193 -20.18 15.17 14.68
CA GLY A 193 -21.52 15.67 15.04
C GLY A 193 -22.24 14.77 16.04
N GLN A 194 -22.08 13.44 15.94
CA GLN A 194 -22.71 12.48 16.85
C GLN A 194 -21.94 12.28 18.16
N GLN A 195 -20.61 12.38 18.13
CA GLN A 195 -19.68 12.13 19.24
C GLN A 195 -18.67 13.29 19.35
N PRO A 196 -19.10 14.48 19.84
CA PRO A 196 -18.27 15.70 19.83
C PRO A 196 -16.98 15.59 20.67
N GLU A 197 -16.96 14.70 21.66
CA GLU A 197 -15.81 14.42 22.53
C GLU A 197 -14.70 13.64 21.83
N ALA A 198 -15.00 12.90 20.76
CA ALA A 198 -14.01 12.15 19.99
C ALA A 198 -13.08 13.10 19.24
N GLU A 199 -11.78 12.82 19.26
CA GLU A 199 -10.79 13.54 18.47
C GLU A 199 -10.61 12.86 17.11
N ILE A 200 -10.60 13.65 16.04
CA ILE A 200 -10.35 13.15 14.69
C ILE A 200 -8.94 13.56 14.28
N CYS A 201 -8.08 12.57 14.04
CA CYS A 201 -6.70 12.75 13.60
C CYS A 201 -6.54 12.30 12.15
N LEU A 202 -6.00 13.16 11.29
CA LEU A 202 -5.69 12.80 9.91
C LEU A 202 -4.18 12.77 9.71
N ILE A 203 -3.73 11.67 9.13
CA ILE A 203 -2.32 11.39 8.86
C ILE A 203 -2.06 11.64 7.37
N THR A 204 -1.04 12.43 7.04
CA THR A 204 -0.61 12.68 5.66
C THR A 204 0.92 12.75 5.56
N PRO A 205 1.56 12.30 4.47
CA PRO A 205 3.01 12.45 4.30
C PRO A 205 3.47 13.92 4.37
N PRO A 206 4.63 14.22 4.97
CA PRO A 206 5.15 15.58 5.11
C PRO A 206 5.26 16.35 3.79
N ARG A 207 5.79 15.70 2.74
CA ARG A 207 5.94 16.31 1.41
C ARG A 207 4.58 16.62 0.78
N GLU A 208 3.63 15.70 0.87
CA GLU A 208 2.29 15.94 0.31
C GLU A 208 1.60 17.12 0.99
N TYR A 209 1.71 17.21 2.32
CA TYR A 209 1.18 18.34 3.06
C TYR A 209 1.85 19.67 2.67
N ALA A 210 3.17 19.68 2.49
CA ALA A 210 3.91 20.87 2.07
C ALA A 210 3.52 21.34 0.65
N GLU A 211 3.19 20.42 -0.25
CA GLU A 211 2.92 20.71 -1.66
C GLU A 211 1.44 20.91 -2.01
N SER A 212 0.50 20.47 -1.16
CA SER A 212 -0.93 20.44 -1.47
C SER A 212 -1.69 21.57 -0.75
N PRO A 213 -2.18 22.58 -1.49
CA PRO A 213 -3.09 23.58 -0.94
C PRO A 213 -4.39 22.97 -0.41
N TRP A 214 -4.84 21.86 -1.00
CA TRP A 214 -6.04 21.15 -0.53
C TRP A 214 -5.81 20.53 0.85
N LEU A 215 -4.67 19.87 1.07
CA LEU A 215 -4.33 19.37 2.40
C LEU A 215 -4.17 20.53 3.40
N GLN A 216 -3.48 21.62 3.02
CA GLN A 216 -3.29 22.77 3.93
C GLN A 216 -4.61 23.42 4.34
N SER A 217 -5.58 23.54 3.42
CA SER A 217 -6.90 24.11 3.73
C SER A 217 -7.70 23.22 4.68
N LEU A 218 -7.58 21.90 4.56
CA LEU A 218 -8.28 20.92 5.39
C LEU A 218 -8.00 21.07 6.90
N PHE A 219 -6.81 21.54 7.27
CA PHE A 219 -6.38 21.69 8.66
C PHE A 219 -6.45 23.12 9.19
N LYS A 220 -6.81 24.10 8.35
CA LYS A 220 -6.75 25.54 8.68
C LYS A 220 -7.61 25.93 9.88
N ASP A 221 -8.79 25.34 9.99
CA ASP A 221 -9.79 25.72 10.99
C ASP A 221 -9.69 24.86 12.28
N GLY A 222 -8.71 23.95 12.35
CA GLY A 222 -8.46 23.10 13.51
C GLY A 222 -9.52 22.01 13.76
N HIS A 223 -10.43 21.81 12.81
CA HIS A 223 -11.50 20.81 12.85
C HIS A 223 -10.95 19.37 12.93
N TYR A 224 -9.88 19.10 12.19
CA TYR A 224 -9.10 17.87 12.28
C TYR A 224 -7.71 18.13 12.87
N ARG A 225 -7.17 17.15 13.59
CA ARG A 225 -5.78 17.18 14.06
C ARG A 225 -4.85 16.62 13.00
N LEU A 226 -3.86 17.41 12.59
CA LEU A 226 -2.84 16.99 11.63
C LEU A 226 -1.79 16.10 12.30
N ARG A 227 -1.36 15.06 11.58
CA ARG A 227 -0.14 14.28 11.84
C ARG A 227 0.63 14.09 10.54
N THR A 228 1.93 14.40 10.54
CA THR A 228 2.81 14.26 9.36
C THR A 228 4.05 13.43 9.69
N PRO A 229 3.91 12.10 9.86
CA PRO A 229 5.03 11.25 10.23
C PRO A 229 6.07 11.19 9.10
N SER A 230 7.32 11.39 9.50
CA SER A 230 8.53 11.37 8.69
C SER A 230 9.33 10.07 8.84
N SER A 231 8.90 9.13 9.68
CA SER A 231 9.45 7.77 9.77
C SER A 231 8.38 6.73 10.05
N ASP A 232 8.73 5.45 9.92
CA ASP A 232 7.85 4.35 10.33
C ASP A 232 7.69 4.32 11.86
N GLU A 233 8.67 4.80 12.64
CA GLU A 233 8.52 4.94 14.09
C GLU A 233 7.50 6.01 14.46
N GLU A 234 7.54 7.19 13.82
CA GLU A 234 6.54 8.25 14.04
C GLU A 234 5.14 7.79 13.59
N LEU A 235 5.05 7.08 12.46
CA LEU A 235 3.79 6.52 11.99
C LEU A 235 3.25 5.46 12.96
N CYS A 236 4.12 4.58 13.47
CA CYS A 236 3.78 3.60 14.50
C CYS A 236 3.26 4.29 15.77
N TYR A 237 3.90 5.38 16.20
CA TYR A 237 3.44 6.17 17.35
C TYR A 237 2.01 6.71 17.12
N HIS A 238 1.73 7.32 15.96
CA HIS A 238 0.38 7.83 15.66
C HIS A 238 -0.69 6.74 15.51
N TYR A 239 -0.32 5.56 14.99
CA TYR A 239 -1.23 4.41 15.03
C TYR A 239 -1.50 3.93 16.46
N ASN A 240 -0.51 3.98 17.35
CA ASN A 240 -0.67 3.68 18.76
C ASN A 240 -1.51 4.72 19.52
N GLU A 241 -1.51 5.97 19.07
CA GLU A 241 -2.44 6.99 19.56
C GLU A 241 -3.89 6.71 19.16
N SER A 242 -4.12 5.93 18.10
CA SER A 242 -5.47 5.71 17.53
C SER A 242 -6.22 4.62 18.31
N ASP A 243 -7.45 4.88 18.74
CA ASP A 243 -8.34 3.85 19.29
C ASP A 243 -9.09 3.12 18.17
N ILE A 244 -9.48 3.88 17.15
CA ILE A 244 -10.14 3.38 15.94
C ILE A 244 -9.40 3.95 14.73
N PHE A 245 -9.00 3.08 13.82
CA PHE A 245 -8.48 3.48 12.52
C PHE A 245 -9.54 3.26 11.44
N VAL A 246 -9.70 4.25 10.57
CA VAL A 246 -10.75 4.28 9.53
C VAL A 246 -10.12 4.28 8.15
N SER A 247 -10.63 3.43 7.26
CA SER A 247 -10.24 3.40 5.85
C SER A 247 -11.45 3.33 4.93
N SER A 248 -11.59 4.32 4.06
CA SER A 248 -12.67 4.47 3.09
C SER A 248 -12.33 3.95 1.68
N SER A 249 -11.13 3.41 1.47
CA SER A 249 -10.69 2.96 0.15
C SER A 249 -11.71 1.99 -0.46
N THR A 250 -12.13 2.23 -1.70
CA THR A 250 -12.99 1.32 -2.47
C THR A 250 -12.18 0.32 -3.28
N TYR A 251 -10.87 0.50 -3.32
CA TYR A 251 -9.97 -0.35 -4.05
C TYR A 251 -8.57 -0.35 -3.41
N ASP A 252 -8.01 -1.53 -3.17
CA ASP A 252 -6.61 -1.78 -2.83
C ASP A 252 -6.25 -3.21 -3.23
N SER A 253 -5.02 -3.46 -3.70
CA SER A 253 -4.57 -4.85 -3.99
C SER A 253 -3.93 -5.55 -2.78
N GLY A 254 -3.47 -4.78 -1.79
CA GLY A 254 -2.88 -5.25 -0.53
C GLY A 254 -2.73 -4.08 0.44
N SER A 255 -3.86 -3.66 1.05
CA SER A 255 -3.92 -2.42 1.84
C SER A 255 -3.11 -2.50 3.13
N LEU A 256 -2.02 -1.74 3.22
CA LEU A 256 -1.13 -1.71 4.40
C LEU A 256 -1.66 -0.90 5.59
N PRO A 257 -2.24 0.31 5.43
CA PRO A 257 -2.52 1.17 6.59
C PRO A 257 -3.43 0.58 7.65
N GLY A 258 -4.51 -0.09 7.23
CA GLY A 258 -5.41 -0.77 8.17
C GLY A 258 -4.71 -1.89 8.94
N LEU A 259 -3.85 -2.65 8.25
CA LEU A 259 -3.08 -3.74 8.83
C LEU A 259 -2.01 -3.23 9.82
N GLU A 260 -1.34 -2.12 9.49
CA GLU A 260 -0.40 -1.43 10.39
C GLU A 260 -1.10 -0.94 11.66
N ALA A 261 -2.25 -0.28 11.50
CA ALA A 261 -3.03 0.20 12.63
C ALA A 261 -3.52 -0.95 13.53
N MET A 262 -3.97 -2.07 12.93
CA MET A 262 -4.32 -3.29 13.67
C MET A 262 -3.12 -3.82 14.46
N ARG A 263 -1.91 -3.86 13.86
CA ARG A 263 -0.68 -4.28 14.56
C ARG A 263 -0.34 -3.39 15.75
N CYS A 264 -0.59 -2.09 15.63
CA CYS A 264 -0.45 -1.11 16.72
C CYS A 264 -1.63 -1.12 17.72
N GLY A 265 -2.58 -2.04 17.58
CA GLY A 265 -3.69 -2.26 18.51
C GLY A 265 -4.87 -1.31 18.37
N ALA A 266 -5.01 -0.61 17.24
CA ALA A 266 -6.23 0.12 16.92
C ALA A 266 -7.32 -0.85 16.41
N ALA A 267 -8.58 -0.59 16.74
CA ALA A 267 -9.69 -1.28 16.08
C ALA A 267 -9.85 -0.76 14.64
N LEU A 268 -10.06 -1.64 13.68
CA LEU A 268 -10.24 -1.24 12.27
C LEU A 268 -11.73 -1.14 11.91
N VAL A 269 -12.10 0.00 11.32
CA VAL A 269 -13.37 0.17 10.59
C VAL A 269 -13.04 0.52 9.15
N THR A 270 -13.52 -0.26 8.19
CA THR A 270 -13.10 -0.11 6.79
C THR A 270 -14.21 -0.36 5.80
N VAL A 271 -14.07 0.18 4.59
CA VAL A 271 -14.88 -0.22 3.43
C VAL A 271 -14.22 -1.44 2.76
N TYR A 272 -15.03 -2.35 2.21
CA TYR A 272 -14.53 -3.40 1.32
C TYR A 272 -13.75 -2.79 0.15
N SER A 273 -12.48 -3.16 0.01
CA SER A 273 -11.56 -2.65 -1.02
C SER A 273 -10.93 -3.75 -1.87
N GLY A 274 -11.34 -5.00 -1.67
CA GLY A 274 -10.80 -6.16 -2.35
C GLY A 274 -9.60 -6.74 -1.61
N GLY A 275 -8.42 -6.13 -1.75
CA GLY A 275 -7.17 -6.63 -1.16
C GLY A 275 -7.15 -6.64 0.36
N ASN A 276 -7.97 -5.80 1.02
CA ASN A 276 -8.12 -5.85 2.48
C ASN A 276 -8.75 -7.18 2.98
N LEU A 277 -9.41 -7.97 2.11
CA LEU A 277 -9.90 -9.31 2.46
C LEU A 277 -8.79 -10.32 2.82
N GLU A 278 -7.53 -10.03 2.53
CA GLU A 278 -6.44 -10.92 2.97
C GLU A 278 -6.32 -10.98 4.50
N TYR A 279 -6.78 -9.94 5.20
CA TYR A 279 -6.73 -9.86 6.65
C TYR A 279 -8.04 -9.46 7.31
N CYS A 280 -8.94 -8.74 6.65
CA CYS A 280 -10.21 -8.31 7.22
C CYS A 280 -11.24 -9.45 7.24
N VAL A 281 -11.82 -9.70 8.43
CA VAL A 281 -12.96 -10.59 8.64
C VAL A 281 -13.99 -9.82 9.47
N HIS A 282 -15.06 -9.37 8.81
CA HIS A 282 -16.13 -8.57 9.41
C HIS A 282 -16.66 -9.22 10.71
N GLY A 283 -16.75 -8.44 11.78
CA GLY A 283 -17.24 -8.85 13.10
C GLY A 283 -16.24 -9.66 13.93
N SER A 284 -15.22 -10.24 13.30
CA SER A 284 -14.16 -11.00 13.96
C SER A 284 -13.00 -10.10 14.37
N ASN A 285 -12.42 -9.35 13.44
CA ASN A 285 -11.22 -8.53 13.68
C ASN A 285 -11.31 -7.08 13.15
N CYS A 286 -12.40 -6.75 12.45
CA CYS A 286 -12.73 -5.40 12.02
C CYS A 286 -14.25 -5.25 11.89
N LEU A 287 -14.73 -4.01 11.77
CA LEU A 287 -16.01 -3.76 11.10
C LEU A 287 -15.73 -3.37 9.66
N MET A 288 -16.31 -4.12 8.74
CA MET A 288 -16.16 -3.86 7.31
C MET A 288 -17.53 -3.74 6.66
N SER A 289 -17.80 -2.62 6.00
CA SER A 289 -19.02 -2.39 5.23
C SER A 289 -18.71 -2.23 3.75
N TYR A 290 -19.73 -2.37 2.90
CA TYR A 290 -19.63 -2.06 1.48
C TYR A 290 -19.95 -0.58 1.24
N ARG A 291 -19.31 0.01 0.23
CA ARG A 291 -19.46 1.44 -0.10
C ARG A 291 -20.92 1.87 -0.31
N TYR A 292 -21.75 1.00 -0.89
CA TYR A 292 -23.17 1.29 -1.15
C TYR A 292 -24.03 1.33 0.11
N GLU A 293 -23.58 0.72 1.21
CA GLU A 293 -24.30 0.75 2.49
C GLU A 293 -24.15 2.08 3.21
N ASN A 294 -23.10 2.84 2.87
CA ASN A 294 -22.87 4.20 3.38
C ASN A 294 -22.85 4.33 4.91
N ARG A 295 -22.37 3.30 5.62
CA ARG A 295 -22.47 3.14 7.08
C ARG A 295 -21.16 3.26 7.85
N LEU A 296 -20.09 3.76 7.21
CA LEU A 296 -18.76 3.85 7.82
C LEU A 296 -18.78 4.64 9.13
N ALA A 297 -19.50 5.77 9.17
CA ALA A 297 -19.68 6.58 10.38
C ALA A 297 -20.41 5.81 11.48
N GLU A 298 -21.46 5.07 11.14
CA GLU A 298 -22.28 4.29 12.09
C GLU A 298 -21.48 3.14 12.71
N ASP A 299 -20.64 2.48 11.91
CA ASP A 299 -19.74 1.43 12.38
C ASP A 299 -18.69 2.00 13.35
N VAL A 300 -18.13 3.20 13.06
CA VAL A 300 -17.24 3.90 14.01
C VAL A 300 -17.98 4.27 15.29
N VAL A 301 -19.16 4.88 15.21
CA VAL A 301 -19.97 5.25 16.38
C VAL A 301 -20.33 4.03 17.23
N THR A 302 -20.60 2.88 16.60
CA THR A 302 -20.80 1.60 17.29
C THR A 302 -19.59 1.25 18.15
N LEU A 303 -18.37 1.35 17.60
CA LEU A 303 -17.15 1.06 18.35
C LEU A 303 -16.78 2.15 19.36
N ILE A 304 -17.19 3.41 19.16
CA ILE A 304 -17.04 4.46 20.17
C ILE A 304 -17.87 4.10 21.42
N ARG A 305 -19.14 3.72 21.21
CA ARG A 305 -20.10 3.43 22.28
C ARG A 305 -19.90 2.06 22.94
N ASN A 306 -19.36 1.09 22.21
CA ASN A 306 -19.13 -0.26 22.71
C ASN A 306 -17.63 -0.55 22.88
N LYS A 307 -17.10 -0.20 24.07
CA LYS A 307 -15.69 -0.42 24.43
C LYS A 307 -15.28 -1.88 24.35
N GLU A 308 -16.10 -2.80 24.85
CA GLU A 308 -15.80 -4.24 24.86
C GLU A 308 -15.64 -4.77 23.43
N GLN A 309 -16.55 -4.41 22.53
CA GLN A 309 -16.46 -4.80 21.13
C GLN A 309 -15.22 -4.19 20.45
N ARG A 310 -14.94 -2.91 20.71
CA ARG A 310 -13.74 -2.23 20.18
C ARG A 310 -12.46 -2.93 20.60
N GLU A 311 -12.31 -3.23 21.89
CA GLU A 311 -11.13 -3.92 22.43
C GLU A 311 -10.99 -5.34 21.88
N ARG A 312 -12.10 -6.10 21.79
CA ARG A 312 -12.10 -7.44 21.19
C ARG A 312 -11.62 -7.42 19.74
N LEU A 313 -12.14 -6.51 18.92
CA LEU A 313 -11.75 -6.38 17.52
C LEU A 313 -10.27 -5.97 17.39
N ALA A 314 -9.81 -5.03 18.22
CA ALA A 314 -8.40 -4.59 18.24
C ALA A 314 -7.45 -5.74 18.61
N ILE A 315 -7.77 -6.54 19.62
CA ILE A 315 -6.97 -7.71 20.04
C ILE A 315 -6.90 -8.74 18.91
N ASN A 316 -8.05 -9.09 18.33
CA ASN A 316 -8.11 -10.05 17.23
C ASN A 316 -7.36 -9.54 15.99
N GLY A 317 -7.51 -8.25 15.69
CA GLY A 317 -6.82 -7.63 14.57
C GLY A 317 -5.31 -7.59 14.74
N ALA A 318 -4.82 -7.25 15.93
CA ALA A 318 -3.41 -7.31 16.26
C ALA A 318 -2.87 -8.74 16.08
N ALA A 319 -3.56 -9.75 16.61
CA ALA A 319 -3.16 -11.16 16.47
C ALA A 319 -3.11 -11.61 15.00
N ASP A 320 -4.16 -11.33 14.21
CA ASP A 320 -4.22 -11.69 12.80
C ASP A 320 -3.16 -10.97 11.96
N SER A 321 -2.75 -9.76 12.37
CA SER A 321 -1.73 -9.00 11.66
C SER A 321 -0.35 -9.67 11.74
N LEU A 322 -0.04 -10.44 12.79
CA LEU A 322 1.30 -11.00 13.05
C LEU A 322 1.82 -11.93 11.94
N ARG A 323 0.94 -12.53 11.15
CA ARG A 323 1.32 -13.42 10.04
C ARG A 323 1.83 -12.69 8.79
N PHE A 324 1.71 -11.37 8.75
CA PHE A 324 2.20 -10.53 7.65
C PHE A 324 3.55 -9.96 8.05
N THR A 325 4.61 -10.57 7.51
CA THR A 325 5.99 -10.15 7.76
C THR A 325 6.71 -10.01 6.44
N TRP A 326 7.73 -9.14 6.42
CA TRP A 326 8.57 -8.99 5.24
C TRP A 326 9.35 -10.27 4.92
N GLU A 327 9.76 -11.05 5.91
CA GLU A 327 10.45 -12.33 5.71
C GLU A 327 9.57 -13.29 4.91
N LYS A 328 8.29 -13.39 5.25
CA LYS A 328 7.34 -14.25 4.52
C LYS A 328 7.13 -13.75 3.09
N SER A 329 6.92 -12.44 2.91
CA SER A 329 6.76 -11.82 1.59
C SER A 329 7.99 -12.05 0.71
N TYR A 330 9.18 -11.78 1.24
CA TYR A 330 10.47 -11.98 0.58
C TYR A 330 10.74 -13.43 0.21
N ASN A 331 10.55 -14.36 1.15
CA ASN A 331 10.82 -15.78 0.89
C ASN A 331 9.92 -16.32 -0.25
N ILE A 332 8.64 -15.93 -0.27
CA ILE A 332 7.73 -16.27 -1.35
C ILE A 332 8.19 -15.59 -2.64
N PHE A 333 8.45 -14.28 -2.62
CA PHE A 333 8.90 -13.54 -3.80
C PHE A 333 10.15 -14.17 -4.44
N GLN A 334 11.18 -14.43 -3.65
CA GLN A 334 12.44 -15.03 -4.10
C GLN A 334 12.22 -16.43 -4.68
N ALA A 335 11.42 -17.28 -4.01
CA ALA A 335 11.09 -18.61 -4.52
C ALA A 335 10.38 -18.54 -5.87
N GLU A 336 9.45 -17.59 -6.04
CA GLU A 336 8.75 -17.40 -7.31
C GLU A 336 9.68 -16.90 -8.42
N LEU A 337 10.62 -16.00 -8.12
CA LEU A 337 11.64 -15.58 -9.08
C LEU A 337 12.48 -16.78 -9.54
N TYR A 338 12.96 -17.60 -8.60
CA TYR A 338 13.76 -18.78 -8.93
C TYR A 338 13.00 -19.80 -9.77
N ASP A 339 11.74 -20.12 -9.43
CA ASP A 339 10.94 -21.07 -10.20
C ASP A 339 10.68 -20.57 -11.63
N ILE A 340 10.44 -19.26 -11.82
CA ILE A 340 10.24 -18.67 -13.15
C ILE A 340 11.53 -18.72 -13.98
N VAL A 341 12.67 -18.38 -13.38
CA VAL A 341 13.97 -18.42 -14.07
C VAL A 341 14.36 -19.87 -14.43
N PHE A 342 14.20 -20.80 -13.49
CA PHE A 342 14.58 -22.21 -13.68
C PHE A 342 13.73 -22.91 -14.75
N LYS A 343 12.44 -22.57 -14.88
CA LYS A 343 11.57 -23.14 -15.93
C LYS A 343 11.87 -22.67 -17.36
N ARG A 344 12.73 -21.66 -17.54
CA ARG A 344 13.13 -21.13 -18.85
C ARG A 344 14.54 -21.54 -19.29
N GLY A 345 15.37 -22.05 -18.38
CA GLY A 345 16.66 -22.67 -18.69
C GLY A 345 16.48 -24.16 -18.90
#